data_AF-A0A1C5YAL0-F1
#
_entry.id   AF-A0A1C5YAL0-F1
#
_cell.length_a   1.000
_cell.length_b   1.000
_cell.length_c   1.000
_cell.angle_alpha   90.00
_cell.angle_beta   90.00
_cell.angle_gamma   90.00
#
_symmetry.space_group_name_H-M   'P 1'
#
loop_
_entity.id
_entity.type
_entity.pdbx_description
1 polymer ?
#
loop_
_entity_poly.entity_id
_entity_poly.type
_entity_poly.pdbx_seq_one_letter_code
_entity_poly.pdbx_strand_id
1 'polypeptide(L)' 'MATEMKSASSLKLQFNKGLGTDGKEITGSKTFSNLKEDASPEDVLAVANAFGGLQKHDLYNIVKIDYTSISE' A
#
# COMPACT_ATOMS: atom_id res chain seq x y z
N MET A 1 -12.65 14.49 26.23
CA MET A 1 -13.00 13.07 25.98
C MET A 1 -12.35 12.77 24.66
N ALA A 2 -11.42 11.82 24.59
CA ALA A 2 -10.65 11.61 23.37
C ALA A 2 -11.59 11.37 22.17
N THR A 3 -11.36 12.10 21.08
CA THR A 3 -12.07 11.96 19.82
C THR A 3 -11.15 11.32 18.78
N GLU A 4 -11.70 10.39 18.00
CA GLU A 4 -11.02 9.76 16.87
C GLU A 4 -11.54 10.33 15.56
N MET A 5 -10.63 10.83 14.72
CA MET A 5 -10.94 11.27 13.36
C MET A 5 -10.17 10.40 12.37
N LYS A 6 -10.93 9.56 11.68
CA LYS A 6 -10.46 8.79 10.53
C LYS A 6 -10.10 9.74 9.39
N SER A 7 -8.88 9.60 8.86
CA SER A 7 -8.32 10.40 7.78
C SER A 7 -7.95 9.53 6.57
N ALA A 8 -7.83 10.15 5.39
CA ALA A 8 -7.62 9.47 4.12
C ALA A 8 -6.56 8.33 4.18
N SER A 9 -6.88 7.18 3.60
CA SER A 9 -5.99 6.02 3.59
C SER A 9 -5.02 6.07 2.39
N SER A 10 -3.99 5.22 2.42
CA SER A 10 -3.05 5.03 1.31
C SER A 10 -2.85 3.55 0.99
N LEU A 11 -2.67 3.24 -0.29
CA LEU A 11 -2.34 1.90 -0.77
C LEU A 11 -0.87 1.85 -1.18
N LYS A 12 -0.07 1.01 -0.51
CA LYS A 12 1.33 0.78 -0.85
C LYS A 12 1.50 -0.62 -1.45
N LEU A 13 1.99 -0.64 -2.69
CA LEU A 13 2.38 -1.85 -3.40
C LEU A 13 3.89 -2.00 -3.37
N GLN A 14 4.38 -3.17 -2.98
CA GLN A 14 5.80 -3.49 -2.92
C GLN A 14 6.13 -4.56 -3.95
N PHE A 15 7.18 -4.32 -4.72
CA PHE A 15 7.61 -5.12 -5.85
C PHE A 15 9.01 -5.65 -5.61
N ASN A 16 9.23 -6.92 -5.95
CA ASN A 16 10.55 -7.51 -5.91
C ASN A 16 11.30 -7.16 -7.20
N LYS A 17 12.44 -6.47 -7.08
CA LYS A 17 13.32 -6.13 -8.22
C LYS A 17 14.53 -7.05 -8.34
N GLY A 18 14.60 -8.10 -7.53
CA GLY A 18 15.70 -9.06 -7.48
C GLY A 18 16.87 -8.58 -6.62
N LEU A 19 18.03 -9.21 -6.80
CA LEU A 19 19.26 -8.90 -6.06
C LEU A 19 20.03 -7.78 -6.76
N GLY A 20 20.48 -6.81 -5.97
CA GLY A 20 21.41 -5.79 -6.40
C GLY A 20 22.84 -6.33 -6.55
N THR A 21 23.72 -5.49 -7.10
CA THR A 21 25.14 -5.82 -7.30
C THR A 21 25.91 -6.07 -5.99
N ASP A 22 25.33 -5.65 -4.86
CA ASP A 22 25.87 -5.85 -3.50
C ASP A 22 25.33 -7.14 -2.83
N GLY A 23 24.55 -7.96 -3.54
CA GLY A 23 23.90 -9.15 -2.99
C GLY A 23 22.72 -8.86 -2.06
N LYS A 24 22.26 -7.61 -1.98
CA LYS A 24 21.09 -7.18 -1.22
C LYS A 24 19.84 -7.22 -2.08
N GLU A 25 18.73 -7.70 -1.52
CA GLU A 25 17.43 -7.65 -2.19
C GLU A 25 16.99 -6.20 -2.41
N ILE A 26 16.62 -5.89 -3.64
CA ILE A 26 16.08 -4.59 -4.01
C ILE A 26 14.58 -4.72 -4.10
N THR A 27 13.88 -4.00 -3.23
CA THR A 27 12.43 -3.85 -3.30
C THR A 27 12.08 -2.45 -3.81
N GLY A 28 11.17 -2.36 -4.78
CA GLY A 28 10.55 -1.09 -5.16
C GLY A 28 9.19 -0.95 -4.50
N SER A 29 8.78 0.27 -4.14
CA SER A 29 7.41 0.50 -3.69
C SER A 29 6.75 1.62 -4.49
N LYS A 30 5.44 1.47 -4.76
CA LYS A 30 4.57 2.53 -5.23
C LYS A 30 3.48 2.75 -4.21
N THR A 31 3.28 4.01 -3.82
CA THR A 31 2.21 4.41 -2.91
C THR A 31 1.20 5.24 -3.66
N PHE A 32 -0.07 4.87 -3.54
CA PHE A 32 -1.21 5.61 -4.03
C PHE A 32 -1.90 6.25 -2.82
N SER A 33 -1.79 7.57 -2.72
CA SER A 33 -2.46 8.34 -1.68
C SER A 33 -3.96 8.47 -1.98
N ASN A 34 -4.75 8.83 -0.98
CA ASN A 34 -6.17 9.13 -1.13
C ASN A 34 -7.05 7.91 -1.47
N LEU A 35 -6.69 6.76 -0.91
CA LEU A 35 -7.58 5.60 -0.86
C LEU A 35 -8.75 5.93 0.08
N LYS A 36 -9.98 5.58 -0.35
CA LYS A 36 -11.15 5.70 0.51
C LYS A 36 -10.94 4.89 1.79
N GLU A 37 -11.23 5.51 2.92
CA GLU A 37 -11.05 4.89 4.24
C GLU A 37 -11.96 3.69 4.43
N ASP A 38 -13.17 3.81 3.89
CA ASP A 38 -14.22 2.79 3.90
C ASP A 38 -14.10 1.78 2.75
N ALA A 39 -12.99 1.80 1.99
CA ALA A 39 -12.79 0.83 0.93
C ALA A 39 -12.66 -0.60 1.52
N SER A 40 -13.47 -1.52 0.99
CA SER A 40 -13.46 -2.93 1.37
C SER A 40 -12.09 -3.55 1.11
N PRO A 41 -11.57 -4.42 2.00
CA PRO A 41 -10.30 -5.11 1.78
C PRO A 41 -10.25 -5.88 0.45
N GLU A 42 -11.38 -6.46 0.04
CA GLU A 42 -11.50 -7.20 -1.22
C GLU A 42 -11.33 -6.29 -2.45
N ASP A 43 -11.97 -5.11 -2.44
CA ASP A 43 -11.83 -4.13 -3.52
C ASP A 43 -10.39 -3.60 -3.61
N VAL A 44 -9.79 -3.29 -2.45
CA VAL A 44 -8.39 -2.84 -2.37
C VAL A 44 -7.45 -3.91 -2.91
N LEU A 45 -7.69 -5.18 -2.56
CA LEU A 45 -6.91 -6.31 -3.04
C LEU A 45 -7.07 -6.52 -4.56
N ALA A 46 -8.30 -6.46 -5.08
CA ALA A 46 -8.57 -6.60 -6.50
C ALA A 46 -7.84 -5.51 -7.32
N VAL A 47 -7.94 -4.25 -6.88
CA VAL A 47 -7.26 -3.12 -7.51
C VAL A 47 -5.74 -3.28 -7.41
N ALA A 48 -5.21 -3.64 -6.25
CA ALA A 48 -3.78 -3.87 -6.04
C ALA A 48 -3.22 -4.95 -6.97
N ASN A 49 -3.93 -6.07 -7.13
CA ASN A 49 -3.55 -7.16 -8.03
C ASN A 49 -3.63 -6.73 -9.50
N ALA A 50 -4.67 -6.00 -9.90
CA ALA A 50 -4.78 -5.47 -11.26
C ALA A 50 -3.62 -4.53 -11.58
N PHE A 51 -3.27 -3.60 -10.68
CA PHE A 51 -2.11 -2.72 -10.85
C PHE A 51 -0.80 -3.48 -10.83
N GLY A 52 -0.68 -4.50 -9.97
CA GLY A 52 0.49 -5.36 -9.87
C GLY A 52 0.79 -6.11 -11.16
N GLY A 53 -0.25 -6.70 -11.78
CA GLY A 53 -0.14 -7.40 -13.06
C GLY A 53 0.26 -6.52 -14.24
N LEU A 54 0.11 -5.19 -14.12
CA LEU A 54 0.58 -4.22 -15.12
C LEU A 54 2.03 -3.77 -14.89
N GLN A 55 2.64 -4.12 -13.76
CA GLN A 55 4.04 -3.77 -13.49
C GLN A 55 5.00 -4.80 -14.09
N LYS A 56 6.23 -4.35 -14.37
CA LYS A 56 7.32 -5.22 -14.86
C LYS A 56 7.82 -6.22 -13.81
N HIS A 57 7.65 -5.91 -12.54
CA HIS A 57 8.22 -6.64 -11.42
C HIS A 57 7.11 -7.31 -10.62
N ASP A 58 7.41 -8.48 -10.04
CA ASP A 58 6.43 -9.23 -9.27
C ASP A 58 6.00 -8.45 -8.03
N LEU A 59 4.67 -8.37 -7.86
CA LEU A 59 4.06 -7.82 -6.65
C LEU A 59 4.34 -8.78 -5.50
N TYR A 60 5.11 -8.31 -4.52
CA TYR A 60 5.54 -9.08 -3.36
C TYR A 60 4.64 -8.82 -2.14
N ASN A 61 4.17 -7.59 -1.96
CA ASN A 61 3.36 -7.24 -0.80
C ASN A 61 2.39 -6.09 -1.08
N ILE A 62 1.22 -6.13 -0.44
CA ILE A 62 0.15 -5.15 -0.55
C ILE A 62 -0.15 -4.64 0.86
N VAL A 63 -0.08 -3.32 1.06
CA VAL A 63 -0.26 -2.70 2.37
C VAL A 63 -1.27 -1.56 2.27
N LYS A 64 -2.36 -1.66 3.04
CA LYS A 64 -3.25 -0.53 3.32
C LYS A 64 -2.72 0.23 4.54
N ILE A 65 -2.57 1.53 4.42
CA ILE A 65 -2.15 2.42 5.50
C ILE A 65 -3.33 3.33 5.82
N ASP A 66 -3.90 3.16 7.00
CA ASP A 66 -4.98 4.00 7.51
C ASP A 66 -4.41 5.02 8.47
N TYR A 67 -4.81 6.29 8.32
CA TYR A 67 -4.38 7.38 9.19
C TYR A 67 -5.54 7.75 10.11
N THR A 68 -5.32 7.68 11.42
CA THR A 68 -6.32 8.10 12.41
C THR A 68 -5.68 9.15 13.32
N SER A 69 -6.33 10.30 13.42
CA SER A 69 -5.92 11.37 14.34
C SER A 69 -6.69 11.24 15.64
N ILE A 70 -5.99 11.29 16.78
CA ILE A 70 -6.56 11.24 18.12
C ILE A 70 -6.30 12.58 18.81
N SER A 71 -7.35 13.23 19.32
CA SER A 71 -7.25 14.52 20.04
C SER A 71 -8.14 14.53 21.29
N GLU A 72 -7.85 15.41 22.26
CA GLU A 72 -8.46 15.45 23.61
C GLU A 72 -9.90 16.02 23.72
#